data_AF-A0A261Y678-F1
#
_entry.id   AF-A0A261Y678-F1
#
_cell.length_a   1.000
_cell.length_b   1.000
_cell.length_c   1.000
_cell.angle_alpha   90.00
_cell.angle_beta   90.00
_cell.angle_gamma   90.00
#
_symmetry.space_group_name_H-M   'P 1'
#
loop_
_entity.id
_entity.type
_entity.pdbx_description
1 polymer ?
#
loop_
_entity_poly.entity_id
_entity_poly.type
_entity_poly.pdbx_seq_one_letter_code
_entity_poly.pdbx_strand_id
1 'polypeptide(L)'
;MSHHLTMTPQLPSNISQYLPARKRSGLINVDPNAAQKTKAQDLAPVSVSRDAPRGFRDLMQLQTLAEKKQQQAKPKPKPSKQETKLEIRPGERMKDFHRRVDEEMKDRMLHSLQRSKTTSIRKKKNREQRKLKQKAKMMGDLEELEAKDFDQLQDKVKFGEVAQAPPTLTKIPRKIGGGQNKAALAALLAKGEKEKTEDGGNESSEDENMKEFKALNRRKLRNMDPAQKRVLEAQREKAVAFYRAQKAKRLTAAGKTPFGV
;
A
#
# COMPACT_ATOMS: atom_id res chain seq x y z
N MET A 1 21.82 -20.79 -55.75
CA MET A 1 21.80 -20.94 -54.29
C MET A 1 21.42 -19.59 -53.70
N SER A 2 20.14 -19.44 -53.34
CA SER A 2 19.56 -18.15 -52.96
C SER A 2 19.63 -17.99 -51.45
N HIS A 3 20.42 -17.03 -50.97
CA HIS A 3 20.55 -16.72 -49.55
C HIS A 3 19.43 -15.75 -49.13
N HIS A 4 18.43 -16.27 -48.43
CA HIS A 4 17.40 -15.46 -47.79
C HIS A 4 17.90 -15.00 -46.42
N LEU A 5 18.28 -13.72 -46.31
CA LEU A 5 18.55 -13.05 -45.04
C LEU A 5 17.24 -12.86 -44.28
N THR A 6 17.13 -13.48 -43.10
CA THR A 6 16.02 -13.26 -42.17
C THR A 6 16.44 -12.16 -41.18
N MET A 7 15.86 -10.95 -41.33
CA MET A 7 15.99 -9.91 -40.32
C MET A 7 15.04 -10.21 -39.16
N THR A 8 15.62 -10.34 -37.96
CA THR A 8 14.87 -10.44 -36.71
C THR A 8 14.64 -9.02 -36.15
N PRO A 9 13.39 -8.61 -35.85
CA PRO A 9 13.14 -7.30 -35.29
C PRO A 9 13.52 -7.28 -33.80
N GLN A 10 14.40 -6.35 -33.46
CA GLN A 10 14.87 -6.08 -32.10
C GLN A 10 13.85 -5.18 -31.37
N LEU A 11 13.18 -5.72 -30.35
CA LEU A 11 12.21 -4.98 -29.55
C LEU A 11 12.88 -3.95 -28.63
N PRO A 12 12.31 -2.73 -28.50
CA PRO A 12 12.85 -1.69 -27.65
C PRO A 12 12.67 -2.00 -26.16
N SER A 13 13.79 -2.03 -25.43
CA SER A 13 13.88 -2.26 -24.00
C SER A 13 13.68 -0.97 -23.19
N ASN A 14 12.52 -0.33 -23.25
CA ASN A 14 12.24 0.79 -22.33
C ASN A 14 10.75 1.09 -22.13
N ILE A 15 10.07 0.26 -21.33
CA ILE A 15 8.74 0.57 -20.78
C ILE A 15 8.78 0.29 -19.28
N SER A 16 9.36 1.20 -18.49
CA SER A 16 9.39 1.07 -17.02
C SER A 16 9.31 2.41 -16.28
N GLN A 17 8.68 3.44 -16.85
CA GLN A 17 8.63 4.76 -16.19
C GLN A 17 7.24 5.38 -15.95
N TYR A 18 6.14 4.70 -16.29
CA TYR A 18 4.80 5.23 -15.98
C TYR A 18 3.90 4.16 -15.36
N LEU A 19 3.86 4.12 -14.03
CA LEU A 19 2.78 3.49 -13.29
C LEU A 19 2.19 4.50 -12.29
N PRO A 20 0.91 4.86 -12.41
CA PRO A 20 0.25 5.71 -11.44
C PRO A 20 0.01 4.97 -10.11
N ALA A 21 0.23 5.68 -9.00
CA ALA A 21 -0.01 5.18 -7.65
C ALA A 21 -1.50 4.94 -7.39
N ARG A 22 -1.95 3.69 -7.47
CA ARG A 22 -3.33 3.30 -7.11
C ARG A 22 -3.57 3.38 -5.61
N LYS A 23 -4.60 4.15 -5.25
CA LYS A 23 -5.20 4.22 -3.92
C LYS A 23 -5.82 2.86 -3.60
N ARG A 24 -5.34 2.22 -2.54
CA ARG A 24 -6.02 1.08 -1.90
C ARG A 24 -7.34 1.57 -1.30
N SER A 25 -8.46 1.34 -1.97
CA SER A 25 -9.78 1.30 -1.34
C SER A 25 -9.85 0.03 -0.51
N GLY A 26 -9.62 0.17 0.80
CA GLY A 26 -9.82 -0.92 1.75
C GLY A 26 -11.30 -1.12 1.99
N LEU A 27 -11.93 -2.02 1.23
CA LEU A 27 -13.07 -2.78 1.74
C LEU A 27 -12.49 -3.83 2.69
N ILE A 28 -12.56 -3.51 3.98
CA ILE A 28 -12.21 -4.40 5.07
C ILE A 28 -13.35 -5.40 5.17
N ASN A 29 -13.17 -6.60 4.61
CA ASN A 29 -13.96 -7.75 5.03
C ASN A 29 -13.53 -8.08 6.47
N VAL A 30 -14.33 -7.58 7.42
CA VAL A 30 -14.19 -7.90 8.84
C VAL A 30 -14.73 -9.32 9.00
N ASP A 31 -13.83 -10.30 9.07
CA ASP A 31 -14.18 -11.64 9.54
C ASP A 31 -14.78 -11.52 10.95
N PRO A 32 -16.04 -11.93 11.19
CA PRO A 32 -16.66 -11.85 12.51
C PRO A 32 -16.00 -12.79 13.54
N ASN A 33 -15.10 -13.69 13.11
CA ASN A 33 -14.32 -14.57 13.98
C ASN A 33 -12.89 -14.06 14.29
N ALA A 34 -12.47 -12.91 13.76
CA ALA A 34 -11.15 -12.34 14.09
C ALA A 34 -11.12 -11.61 15.46
N ALA A 35 -12.28 -11.41 16.10
CA ALA A 35 -12.44 -10.64 17.33
C ALA A 35 -11.90 -11.32 18.62
N GLN A 36 -11.36 -12.55 18.55
CA GLN A 36 -10.93 -13.27 19.77
C GLN A 36 -9.41 -13.48 19.91
N LYS A 37 -8.56 -12.89 19.06
CA LYS A 37 -7.10 -13.10 19.14
C LYS A 37 -6.23 -11.83 19.17
N THR A 38 -6.75 -10.73 19.68
CA THR A 38 -5.92 -9.69 20.30
C THR A 38 -6.13 -9.68 21.80
N LYS A 39 -5.72 -10.78 22.47
CA LYS A 39 -5.08 -10.60 23.78
C LYS A 39 -3.75 -9.89 23.52
N ALA A 40 -3.84 -8.59 23.23
CA ALA A 40 -2.78 -7.67 23.56
C ALA A 40 -2.48 -7.97 25.03
N GLN A 41 -1.28 -8.47 25.27
CA GLN A 41 -0.86 -8.79 26.61
C GLN A 41 -0.93 -7.48 27.39
N ASP A 42 -1.84 -7.41 28.36
CA ASP A 42 -1.73 -6.55 29.52
C ASP A 42 -0.39 -6.90 30.19
N LEU A 43 0.69 -6.36 29.64
CA LEU A 43 1.99 -6.38 30.26
C LEU A 43 1.94 -5.26 31.28
N ALA A 44 1.72 -5.64 32.54
CA ALA A 44 1.97 -4.76 33.66
C ALA A 44 3.34 -4.08 33.43
N PRO A 45 3.43 -2.74 33.52
CA PRO A 45 4.69 -2.05 33.29
C PRO A 45 5.70 -2.56 34.31
N VAL A 46 6.80 -3.15 33.83
CA VAL A 46 7.95 -3.44 34.69
C VAL A 46 8.39 -2.11 35.28
N SER A 47 8.39 -2.02 36.62
CA SER A 47 8.70 -0.82 37.39
C SER A 47 10.20 -0.49 37.31
N VAL A 48 10.68 -0.21 36.10
CA VAL A 48 12.02 0.37 35.91
C VAL A 48 11.86 1.86 36.20
N SER A 49 12.63 2.36 37.16
CA SER A 49 12.62 3.77 37.60
C SER A 49 12.57 4.71 36.40
N ARG A 50 11.72 5.75 36.48
CA ARG A 50 11.58 6.72 35.38
C ARG A 50 12.89 7.43 35.06
N ASP A 51 13.82 7.41 36.01
CA ASP A 51 15.13 8.05 36.01
C ASP A 51 16.24 7.20 35.35
N ALA A 52 15.94 5.96 34.94
CA ALA A 52 16.92 5.15 34.24
C ALA A 52 17.15 5.65 32.79
N PRO A 53 18.40 5.67 32.30
CA PRO A 53 18.70 6.07 30.93
C PRO A 53 17.99 5.14 29.94
N ARG A 54 17.50 5.71 28.83
CA ARG A 54 16.61 5.02 27.89
C ARG A 54 17.17 3.69 27.36
N GLY A 55 18.46 3.64 27.05
CA GLY A 55 19.12 2.42 26.57
C GLY A 55 19.11 1.29 27.60
N PHE A 56 19.21 1.61 28.89
CA PHE A 56 19.12 0.61 29.97
C PHE A 56 17.70 0.07 30.12
N ARG A 57 16.67 0.93 29.99
CA ARG A 57 15.26 0.52 30.03
C ARG A 57 14.92 -0.42 28.87
N ASP A 58 15.40 -0.12 27.67
CA ASP A 58 15.20 -0.95 26.49
C ASP A 58 15.91 -2.31 26.64
N LEU A 59 17.13 -2.32 27.21
CA LEU A 59 17.88 -3.55 27.47
C LEU A 59 17.17 -4.46 28.50
N MET A 60 16.67 -3.88 29.59
CA MET A 60 15.89 -4.63 30.60
C MET A 60 14.59 -5.20 30.02
N GLN A 61 13.91 -4.46 29.13
CA GLN A 61 12.74 -4.98 28.41
C GLN A 61 13.10 -6.13 27.47
N LEU A 62 14.24 -6.05 26.77
CA LEU A 62 14.70 -7.14 25.92
C LEU A 62 15.07 -8.40 26.72
N GLN A 63 15.72 -8.24 27.87
CA GLN A 63 16.04 -9.35 28.77
C GLN A 63 14.77 -10.03 29.31
N THR A 64 13.81 -9.25 29.81
CA THR A 64 12.53 -9.81 30.30
C THR A 64 11.73 -10.51 29.20
N LEU A 65 11.74 -10.00 27.96
CA LEU A 65 11.13 -10.67 26.82
C LEU A 65 11.86 -11.97 26.45
N ALA A 66 13.19 -11.99 26.54
CA ALA A 66 13.99 -13.19 26.29
C ALA A 66 13.74 -14.27 27.35
N GLU A 67 13.71 -13.91 28.63
CA GLU A 67 13.38 -14.80 29.74
C GLU A 67 11.95 -15.34 29.62
N LYS A 68 10.97 -14.49 29.33
CA LYS A 68 9.59 -14.92 29.09
C LYS A 68 9.49 -15.86 27.89
N LYS A 69 10.27 -15.62 26.83
CA LYS A 69 10.33 -16.51 25.67
C LYS A 69 10.98 -17.85 26.02
N GLN A 70 12.00 -17.87 26.87
CA GLN A 70 12.60 -19.11 27.37
C GLN A 70 11.63 -19.88 28.28
N GLN A 71 10.89 -19.18 29.15
CA GLN A 71 9.86 -19.78 29.99
C GLN A 71 8.68 -20.33 29.18
N GLN A 72 8.29 -19.67 28.08
CA GLN A 72 7.29 -20.18 27.14
C GLN A 72 7.82 -21.27 26.19
N ALA A 73 9.13 -21.29 25.96
CA ALA A 73 9.82 -22.30 25.17
C ALA A 73 10.23 -23.53 26.00
N LYS A 74 10.06 -23.52 27.34
CA LYS A 74 9.94 -24.77 28.10
C LYS A 74 8.86 -25.59 27.40
N PRO A 75 9.19 -26.81 26.93
CA PRO A 75 8.30 -27.54 26.05
C PRO A 75 7.00 -27.78 26.79
N LYS A 76 5.95 -27.02 26.45
CA LYS A 76 4.59 -27.49 26.69
C LYS A 76 4.55 -28.91 26.11
N PRO A 77 4.12 -29.93 26.85
CA PRO A 77 3.99 -31.26 26.29
C PRO A 77 3.17 -31.10 25.02
N LYS A 78 3.81 -31.31 23.87
CA LYS A 78 3.08 -31.33 22.60
C LYS A 78 1.98 -32.35 22.84
N PRO A 79 0.70 -32.08 22.49
CA PRO A 79 -0.31 -33.13 22.55
C PRO A 79 0.31 -34.30 21.82
N SER A 80 0.53 -35.40 22.55
CA SER A 80 1.14 -36.60 22.01
C SER A 80 0.34 -36.88 20.74
N LYS A 81 0.97 -36.68 19.58
CA LYS A 81 0.37 -37.13 18.33
C LYS A 81 0.19 -38.59 18.57
N GLN A 82 -1.05 -38.99 18.81
CA GLN A 82 -1.41 -40.38 19.07
C GLN A 82 -0.74 -41.14 17.95
N GLU A 83 0.25 -41.96 18.29
CA GLU A 83 0.76 -42.95 17.37
C GLU A 83 -0.44 -43.86 17.14
N THR A 84 -1.17 -43.55 16.07
CA THR A 84 -2.19 -44.37 15.47
C THR A 84 -1.59 -45.74 15.33
N LYS A 85 -1.97 -46.64 16.23
CA LYS A 85 -1.60 -48.04 16.13
C LYS A 85 -2.23 -48.54 14.84
N LEU A 86 -1.38 -48.81 13.84
CA LEU A 86 -1.78 -49.33 12.55
C LEU A 86 -2.09 -50.81 12.70
N GLU A 87 -3.23 -51.09 13.34
CA GLU A 87 -3.78 -52.44 13.48
C GLU A 87 -4.81 -52.69 12.38
N ILE A 88 -4.89 -53.93 11.90
CA ILE A 88 -5.87 -54.37 10.90
C ILE A 88 -7.26 -54.29 11.54
N ARG A 89 -8.19 -53.58 10.90
CA ARG A 89 -9.57 -53.49 11.40
C ARG A 89 -10.31 -54.81 11.16
N PRO A 90 -11.25 -55.20 12.03
CA PRO A 90 -12.05 -56.40 11.82
C PRO A 90 -12.81 -56.27 10.49
N GLY A 91 -12.64 -57.25 9.60
CA GLY A 91 -13.27 -57.27 8.27
C GLY A 91 -12.53 -56.48 7.17
N GLU A 92 -11.41 -55.83 7.47
CA GLU A 92 -10.59 -55.14 6.47
C GLU A 92 -9.78 -56.17 5.65
N ARG A 93 -9.77 -56.03 4.32
CA ARG A 93 -8.89 -56.83 3.45
C ARG A 93 -7.45 -56.33 3.58
N MET A 94 -6.48 -57.23 3.46
CA MET A 94 -5.06 -56.87 3.61
C MET A 94 -4.59 -55.76 2.65
N LYS A 95 -5.17 -55.72 1.44
CA LYS A 95 -4.90 -54.67 0.45
C LYS A 95 -5.33 -53.27 0.93
N ASP A 96 -6.49 -53.17 1.59
CA ASP A 96 -7.02 -51.91 2.09
C ASP A 96 -6.23 -51.44 3.31
N PHE A 97 -5.79 -52.38 4.17
CA PHE A 97 -4.87 -52.10 5.27
C PHE A 97 -3.56 -51.48 4.76
N HIS A 98 -2.91 -52.10 3.77
CA HIS A 98 -1.68 -51.54 3.19
C HIS A 98 -1.90 -50.13 2.62
N ARG A 99 -3.02 -49.90 1.92
CA ARG A 99 -3.34 -48.57 1.40
C ARG A 99 -3.45 -47.53 2.52
N ARG A 100 -4.10 -47.87 3.63
CA ARG A 100 -4.26 -47.00 4.81
C ARG A 100 -2.91 -46.71 5.48
N VAL A 101 -2.04 -47.72 5.60
CA VAL A 101 -0.67 -47.55 6.10
C VAL A 101 0.12 -46.58 5.21
N ASP A 102 0.05 -46.77 3.89
CA ASP A 102 0.77 -45.93 2.92
C ASP A 102 0.28 -44.48 2.94
N GLU A 103 -1.04 -44.26 2.99
CA GLU A 103 -1.64 -42.93 3.10
C GLU A 103 -1.15 -42.20 4.37
N GLU A 104 -1.12 -42.89 5.50
CA GLU A 104 -0.66 -42.32 6.77
C GLU A 104 0.86 -42.06 6.80
N MET A 105 1.66 -42.95 6.23
CA MET A 105 3.10 -42.75 6.10
C MET A 105 3.44 -41.63 5.12
N LYS A 106 2.68 -41.49 4.04
CA LYS A 106 2.86 -40.44 3.02
C LYS A 106 2.83 -39.05 3.64
N ASP A 107 1.88 -38.78 4.52
CA ASP A 107 1.77 -37.46 5.17
C ASP A 107 2.96 -37.18 6.09
N ARG A 108 3.43 -38.19 6.85
CA ARG A 108 4.63 -38.07 7.68
C ARG A 108 5.88 -37.82 6.84
N MET A 109 6.04 -38.57 5.75
CA MET A 109 7.16 -38.39 4.81
C MET A 109 7.12 -37.01 4.16
N LEU A 110 5.97 -36.56 3.67
CA LEU A 110 5.80 -35.22 3.09
C LEU A 110 6.14 -34.12 4.09
N HIS A 111 5.73 -34.25 5.35
CA HIS A 111 6.09 -33.30 6.39
C HIS A 111 7.60 -33.29 6.70
N SER A 112 8.24 -34.47 6.75
CA SER A 112 9.68 -34.58 6.94
C SER A 112 10.46 -33.96 5.77
N LEU A 113 10.04 -34.23 4.54
CA LEU A 113 10.58 -33.62 3.32
C LEU A 113 10.38 -32.09 3.29
N GLN A 114 9.25 -31.59 3.79
CA GLN A 114 9.02 -30.15 3.89
C GLN A 114 9.92 -29.49 4.95
N ARG A 115 10.25 -30.20 6.04
CA ARG A 115 11.15 -29.71 7.09
C ARG A 115 12.62 -29.77 6.68
N SER A 116 13.02 -30.79 5.90
CA SER A 116 14.39 -30.94 5.42
C SER A 116 14.74 -29.97 4.29
N LYS A 117 13.75 -29.32 3.65
CA LYS A 117 14.00 -28.23 2.70
C LYS A 117 14.82 -27.14 3.37
N THR A 118 16.01 -26.89 2.82
CA THR A 118 16.91 -25.87 3.33
C THR A 118 16.25 -24.49 3.32
N THR A 119 16.65 -23.65 4.26
CA THR A 119 16.15 -22.27 4.37
C THR A 119 16.35 -21.48 3.06
N SER A 120 17.39 -21.82 2.28
CA SER A 120 17.67 -21.26 0.96
C SER A 120 16.55 -21.56 -0.05
N ILE A 121 16.14 -22.83 -0.18
CA ILE A 121 15.06 -23.24 -1.11
C ILE A 121 13.75 -22.55 -0.75
N ARG A 122 13.44 -22.46 0.56
CA ARG A 122 12.24 -21.75 1.04
C ARG A 122 12.27 -20.26 0.71
N LYS A 123 13.43 -19.61 0.87
CA LYS A 123 13.63 -18.20 0.49
C LYS A 123 13.47 -18.00 -1.02
N LYS A 124 14.03 -18.90 -1.85
CA LYS A 124 13.89 -18.87 -3.31
C LYS A 124 12.42 -18.98 -3.74
N LYS A 125 11.67 -19.97 -3.23
CA LYS A 125 10.24 -20.14 -3.52
C LYS A 125 9.42 -18.93 -3.09
N ASN A 126 9.68 -18.36 -1.91
CA ASN A 126 8.99 -17.15 -1.46
C ASN A 126 9.29 -15.94 -2.36
N ARG A 127 10.52 -15.80 -2.85
CA ARG A 127 10.90 -14.74 -3.80
C ARG A 127 10.16 -14.91 -5.13
N GLU A 128 10.08 -16.12 -5.64
CA GLU A 128 9.33 -16.45 -6.86
C GLU A 128 7.83 -16.18 -6.70
N GLN A 129 7.24 -16.60 -5.59
CA GLN A 129 5.83 -16.29 -5.28
C GLN A 129 5.56 -14.79 -5.20
N ARG A 130 6.49 -14.00 -4.63
CA ARG A 130 6.37 -12.54 -4.62
C ARG A 130 6.43 -11.96 -6.03
N LYS A 131 7.34 -12.45 -6.88
CA LYS A 131 7.41 -12.05 -8.29
C LYS A 131 6.12 -12.39 -9.04
N LEU A 132 5.57 -13.60 -8.85
CA LEU A 132 4.32 -14.01 -9.48
C LEU A 132 3.14 -13.14 -9.03
N LYS A 133 3.03 -12.85 -7.72
CA LYS A 133 1.99 -11.94 -7.21
C LYS A 133 2.14 -10.52 -7.74
N GLN A 134 3.36 -10.04 -7.94
CA GLN A 134 3.59 -8.75 -8.58
C GLN A 134 3.18 -8.76 -10.04
N LYS A 135 3.56 -9.79 -10.80
CA LYS A 135 3.13 -9.96 -12.20
C LYS A 135 1.61 -10.04 -12.35
N ALA A 136 0.94 -10.81 -11.48
CA ALA A 136 -0.52 -10.92 -11.51
C ALA A 136 -1.21 -9.59 -11.23
N LYS A 137 -0.68 -8.78 -10.31
CA LYS A 137 -1.18 -7.42 -10.07
C LYS A 137 -0.98 -6.52 -11.28
N MET A 138 0.21 -6.57 -11.89
CA MET A 138 0.52 -5.81 -13.08
C MET A 138 -0.43 -6.16 -14.24
N MET A 139 -0.72 -7.44 -14.47
CA MET A 139 -1.67 -7.87 -15.50
C MET A 139 -3.09 -7.41 -15.19
N GLY A 140 -3.57 -7.58 -13.95
CA GLY A 140 -4.92 -7.11 -13.57
C GLY A 140 -5.06 -5.59 -13.63
N ASP A 141 -4.01 -4.84 -13.32
CA ASP A 141 -4.00 -3.38 -13.49
C ASP A 141 -3.98 -2.98 -14.97
N LEU A 142 -3.40 -3.81 -15.86
CA LEU A 142 -3.34 -3.57 -17.31
C LEU A 142 -4.71 -3.84 -17.96
N GLU A 143 -5.37 -4.94 -17.58
CA GLU A 143 -6.73 -5.26 -18.01
C GLU A 143 -7.74 -4.18 -17.56
N GLU A 144 -7.60 -3.65 -16.34
CA GLU A 144 -8.46 -2.55 -15.88
C GLU A 144 -8.10 -1.19 -16.52
N LEU A 145 -6.91 -1.05 -17.08
CA LEU A 145 -6.52 0.13 -17.85
C LEU A 145 -7.11 0.06 -19.26
N GLU A 146 -7.01 -1.10 -19.91
CA GLU A 146 -7.55 -1.39 -21.24
C GLU A 146 -9.08 -1.27 -21.28
N ALA A 147 -9.77 -1.71 -20.21
CA ALA A 147 -11.23 -1.51 -20.06
C ALA A 147 -11.66 -0.03 -19.90
N LYS A 148 -10.70 0.90 -19.75
CA LYS A 148 -10.93 2.36 -19.63
C LYS A 148 -10.23 3.13 -20.76
N ASP A 149 -9.92 2.48 -21.87
CA ASP A 149 -9.38 3.17 -23.03
C ASP A 149 -10.38 4.20 -23.56
N PHE A 150 -9.94 5.44 -23.58
CA PHE A 150 -10.71 6.61 -24.01
C PHE A 150 -11.14 6.53 -25.49
N ASP A 151 -10.53 5.65 -26.28
CA ASP A 151 -10.89 5.42 -27.69
C ASP A 151 -12.30 4.82 -27.87
N GLN A 152 -12.81 4.09 -26.88
CA GLN A 152 -14.19 3.58 -26.90
C GLN A 152 -15.19 4.53 -26.25
N LEU A 153 -14.72 5.59 -25.57
CA LEU A 153 -15.59 6.57 -24.93
C LEU A 153 -16.02 7.61 -25.97
N GLN A 154 -16.96 7.22 -26.83
CA GLN A 154 -17.61 8.14 -27.77
C GLN A 154 -18.56 9.05 -26.99
N ASP A 155 -18.13 10.29 -26.77
CA ASP A 155 -18.92 11.31 -26.08
C ASP A 155 -20.04 11.80 -27.01
N LYS A 156 -21.26 11.27 -26.82
CA LYS A 156 -22.45 11.63 -27.62
C LYS A 156 -23.09 12.93 -27.11
N VAL A 157 -22.29 13.97 -26.86
CA VAL A 157 -22.80 15.29 -26.49
C VAL A 157 -23.27 16.00 -27.76
N LYS A 158 -24.54 16.39 -27.81
CA LYS A 158 -25.08 17.16 -28.94
C LYS A 158 -24.52 18.58 -28.88
N PHE A 159 -24.08 19.08 -30.04
CA PHE A 159 -23.56 20.43 -30.19
C PHE A 159 -24.68 21.44 -29.81
N GLY A 160 -24.57 22.04 -28.63
CA GLY A 160 -25.61 22.89 -28.03
C GLY A 160 -25.89 22.66 -26.55
N GLU A 161 -25.49 21.51 -25.98
CA GLU A 161 -25.48 21.24 -24.53
C GLU A 161 -24.17 21.68 -23.84
N VAL A 162 -23.40 22.55 -24.48
CA VAL A 162 -22.26 23.20 -23.83
C VAL A 162 -22.83 24.10 -22.73
N ALA A 163 -22.46 23.75 -21.49
CA ALA A 163 -22.85 24.41 -20.25
C ALA A 163 -23.24 25.88 -20.42
N GLN A 164 -24.45 26.23 -19.96
CA GLN A 164 -24.79 27.62 -19.68
C GLN A 164 -23.61 28.25 -18.93
N ALA A 165 -23.13 29.39 -19.45
CA ALA A 165 -22.02 30.10 -18.85
C ALA A 165 -22.22 30.19 -17.32
N PRO A 166 -21.18 29.93 -16.51
CA PRO A 166 -21.33 29.98 -15.07
C PRO A 166 -21.95 31.32 -14.69
N PRO A 167 -22.96 31.34 -13.79
CA PRO A 167 -23.70 32.56 -13.49
C PRO A 167 -22.73 33.66 -13.10
N THR A 168 -22.70 34.72 -13.89
CA THR A 168 -21.86 35.88 -13.61
C THR A 168 -22.49 36.63 -12.44
N LEU A 169 -21.74 36.78 -11.35
CA LEU A 169 -22.15 37.59 -10.21
C LEU A 169 -22.13 39.07 -10.62
N THR A 170 -23.22 39.56 -11.21
CA THR A 170 -23.39 40.98 -11.59
C THR A 170 -23.66 41.88 -10.38
N LYS A 171 -23.98 41.31 -9.21
CA LYS A 171 -24.14 42.07 -7.97
C LYS A 171 -22.79 42.36 -7.35
N ILE A 172 -22.32 43.59 -7.54
CA ILE A 172 -21.28 44.20 -6.72
C ILE A 172 -21.76 44.13 -5.26
N PRO A 173 -21.01 43.50 -4.34
CA PRO A 173 -21.40 43.41 -2.95
C PRO A 173 -21.58 44.83 -2.37
N ARG A 174 -22.78 45.12 -1.84
CA ARG A 174 -23.05 46.39 -1.15
C ARG A 174 -22.18 46.43 0.11
N LYS A 175 -21.43 47.52 0.25
CA LYS A 175 -20.55 47.82 1.39
C LYS A 175 -21.32 47.64 2.71
N ILE A 176 -20.96 46.64 3.50
CA ILE A 176 -21.21 46.64 4.94
C ILE A 176 -19.87 46.96 5.58
N GLY A 177 -19.69 48.22 6.01
CA GLY A 177 -18.51 48.71 6.72
C GLY A 177 -17.49 49.46 5.86
N GLY A 178 -16.96 50.57 6.39
CA GLY A 178 -16.08 51.55 5.72
C GLY A 178 -14.90 50.90 4.98
N GLY A 179 -14.57 51.29 3.74
CA GLY A 179 -14.22 52.66 3.40
C GLY A 179 -12.69 52.83 3.43
N GLN A 180 -11.93 52.03 2.67
CA GLN A 180 -10.51 52.31 2.34
C GLN A 180 -9.88 51.44 1.23
N ASN A 181 -10.46 50.29 0.85
CA ASN A 181 -9.76 49.34 -0.05
C ASN A 181 -10.16 49.40 -1.54
N LYS A 182 -10.76 50.49 -2.02
CA LYS A 182 -11.27 50.57 -3.41
C LYS A 182 -10.13 50.58 -4.45
N ALA A 183 -9.00 51.23 -4.13
CA ALA A 183 -7.81 51.25 -4.99
C ALA A 183 -7.02 49.94 -4.92
N ALA A 184 -6.91 49.31 -3.75
CA ALA A 184 -6.21 48.04 -3.57
C ALA A 184 -6.92 46.87 -4.26
N LEU A 185 -8.26 46.83 -4.23
CA LEU A 185 -9.04 45.79 -4.90
C LEU A 185 -9.03 45.97 -6.43
N ALA A 186 -9.11 47.21 -6.92
CA ALA A 186 -8.99 47.51 -8.35
C ALA A 186 -7.59 47.18 -8.91
N ALA A 187 -6.54 47.43 -8.13
CA ALA A 187 -5.17 47.04 -8.49
C ALA A 187 -4.95 45.52 -8.51
N LEU A 188 -5.65 44.77 -7.66
CA LEU A 188 -5.62 43.29 -7.63
C LEU A 188 -6.39 42.68 -8.81
N LEU A 189 -7.54 43.25 -9.16
CA LEU A 189 -8.31 42.85 -10.35
C LEU A 189 -7.57 43.20 -11.65
N ALA A 190 -6.95 44.38 -11.74
CA ALA A 190 -6.14 44.77 -12.89
C ALA A 190 -4.83 43.97 -13.03
N LYS A 191 -4.28 43.41 -11.94
CA LYS A 191 -3.15 42.47 -11.99
C LYS A 191 -3.55 41.05 -12.42
N GLY A 192 -4.80 40.65 -12.19
CA GLY A 192 -5.31 39.34 -12.62
C GLY A 192 -5.61 39.25 -14.12
N GLU A 193 -5.75 40.37 -14.82
CA GLU A 193 -6.11 40.42 -16.24
C GLU A 193 -4.91 40.57 -17.20
N LYS A 194 -3.66 40.69 -16.68
CA LYS A 194 -2.45 40.85 -17.49
C LYS A 194 -1.56 39.60 -17.64
N GLU A 195 -1.94 38.45 -17.10
CA GLU A 195 -1.22 37.18 -17.29
C GLU A 195 -2.09 36.13 -18.00
N LYS A 196 -2.60 36.47 -19.19
CA LYS A 196 -3.10 35.47 -20.14
C LYS A 196 -2.85 35.89 -21.58
N THR A 197 -1.58 36.04 -21.92
CA THR A 197 -1.11 35.91 -23.29
C THR A 197 0.34 35.40 -23.27
N GLU A 198 0.58 34.38 -24.09
CA GLU A 198 1.88 33.80 -24.46
C GLU A 198 2.35 32.56 -23.67
N ASP A 199 1.80 31.44 -24.16
CA ASP A 199 2.48 30.18 -24.44
C ASP A 199 3.98 30.36 -24.72
N GLY A 200 4.81 30.08 -23.71
CA GLY A 200 6.26 30.15 -23.78
C GLY A 200 6.86 29.58 -22.50
N GLY A 201 7.42 28.38 -22.60
CA GLY A 201 8.00 27.63 -21.49
C GLY A 201 9.08 28.41 -20.74
N ASN A 202 8.67 29.12 -19.70
CA ASN A 202 9.56 29.82 -18.78
C ASN A 202 9.86 28.86 -17.63
N GLU A 203 10.99 28.15 -17.71
CA GLU A 203 11.58 27.41 -16.60
C GLU A 203 12.00 28.42 -15.52
N SER A 204 11.03 28.84 -14.70
CA SER A 204 11.29 29.79 -13.63
C SER A 204 12.26 29.16 -12.62
N SER A 205 13.25 29.94 -12.19
CA SER A 205 14.25 29.62 -11.17
C SER A 205 13.69 29.07 -9.83
N GLU A 206 12.38 29.14 -9.60
CA GLU A 206 11.70 28.49 -8.47
C GLU A 206 11.73 26.95 -8.56
N ASP A 207 11.84 26.41 -9.78
CA ASP A 207 11.81 24.96 -10.02
C ASP A 207 13.17 24.29 -9.75
N GLU A 208 14.28 25.02 -9.85
CA GLU A 208 15.60 24.52 -9.48
C GLU A 208 15.73 24.36 -7.96
N ASN A 209 15.31 25.36 -7.18
CA ASN A 209 15.27 25.26 -5.71
C ASN A 209 14.38 24.10 -5.24
N MET A 210 13.25 23.87 -5.91
CA MET A 210 12.39 22.73 -5.60
C MET A 210 13.00 21.38 -6.04
N LYS A 211 13.72 21.33 -7.15
CA LYS A 211 14.46 20.13 -7.58
C LYS A 211 15.58 19.79 -6.61
N GLU A 212 16.36 20.76 -6.16
CA GLU A 212 17.43 20.57 -5.18
C GLU A 212 16.89 20.10 -3.83
N PHE A 213 15.82 20.72 -3.35
CA PHE A 213 15.18 20.31 -2.09
C PHE A 213 14.61 18.89 -2.17
N LYS A 214 13.99 18.52 -3.30
CA LYS A 214 13.54 17.14 -3.57
C LYS A 214 14.73 16.16 -3.63
N ALA A 215 15.83 16.54 -4.25
CA ALA A 215 17.04 15.71 -4.35
C ALA A 215 17.70 15.50 -2.98
N LEU A 216 17.81 16.55 -2.16
CA LEU A 216 18.32 16.49 -0.79
C LEU A 216 17.46 15.59 0.09
N ASN A 217 16.14 15.74 0.04
CA ASN A 217 15.23 14.87 0.78
C ASN A 217 15.32 13.41 0.31
N ARG A 218 15.50 13.16 -0.99
CA ARG A 218 15.70 11.82 -1.53
C ARG A 218 17.01 11.19 -1.03
N ARG A 219 18.10 11.95 -0.95
CA ARG A 219 19.39 11.50 -0.39
C ARG A 219 19.26 11.19 1.10
N LYS A 220 18.61 12.06 1.88
CA LYS A 220 18.35 11.87 3.32
C LYS A 220 17.51 10.61 3.58
N LEU A 221 16.47 10.37 2.78
CA LEU A 221 15.66 9.16 2.84
C LEU A 221 16.41 7.90 2.41
N ARG A 222 17.42 8.01 1.52
CA ARG A 222 18.23 6.85 1.12
C ARG A 222 19.12 6.36 2.25
N ASN A 223 19.79 7.28 2.94
CA ASN A 223 20.78 7.00 3.97
C ASN A 223 20.19 6.75 5.37
N MET A 224 18.89 6.95 5.56
CA MET A 224 18.21 6.66 6.83
C MET A 224 18.14 5.16 7.14
N ASP A 225 18.10 4.84 8.43
CA ASP A 225 17.86 3.48 8.89
C ASP A 225 16.43 3.01 8.50
N PRO A 226 16.24 1.76 8.04
CA PRO A 226 14.92 1.22 7.70
C PRO A 226 13.84 1.35 8.78
N ALA A 227 14.18 1.35 10.08
CA ALA A 227 13.18 1.55 11.13
C ALA A 227 12.66 2.99 11.14
N GLN A 228 13.55 3.97 10.97
CA GLN A 228 13.19 5.39 10.90
C GLN A 228 12.36 5.71 9.65
N LYS A 229 12.65 5.08 8.50
CA LYS A 229 11.83 5.23 7.28
C LYS A 229 10.38 4.81 7.51
N ARG A 230 10.16 3.69 8.22
CA ARG A 230 8.81 3.21 8.55
C ARG A 230 8.05 4.19 9.45
N VAL A 231 8.73 4.83 10.40
CA VAL A 231 8.11 5.84 11.27
C VAL A 231 7.66 7.05 10.46
N LEU A 232 8.50 7.55 9.57
CA LEU A 232 8.15 8.69 8.71
C LEU A 232 7.04 8.35 7.71
N GLU A 233 7.03 7.14 7.14
CA GLU A 233 5.95 6.66 6.29
C GLU A 233 4.63 6.57 7.07
N ALA A 234 4.63 6.01 8.27
CA ALA A 234 3.45 5.94 9.13
C ALA A 234 2.92 7.33 9.51
N GLN A 235 3.81 8.28 9.81
CA GLN A 235 3.42 9.68 10.08
C GLN A 235 2.82 10.35 8.85
N ARG A 236 3.41 10.13 7.67
CA ARG A 236 2.89 10.65 6.39
C ARG A 236 1.50 10.07 6.09
N GLU A 237 1.30 8.78 6.27
CA GLU A 237 -0.01 8.14 6.08
C GLU A 237 -1.06 8.72 7.02
N LYS A 238 -0.71 8.93 8.30
CA LYS A 238 -1.60 9.56 9.29
C LYS A 238 -1.98 10.98 8.90
N ALA A 239 -1.03 11.80 8.45
CA ALA A 239 -1.29 13.17 8.00
C ALA A 239 -2.17 13.21 6.74
N VAL A 240 -1.90 12.33 5.76
CA VAL A 240 -2.71 12.22 4.54
C VAL A 240 -4.13 11.76 4.86
N ALA A 241 -4.30 10.77 5.76
CA ALA A 241 -5.60 10.30 6.20
C ALA A 241 -6.40 11.42 6.88
N PHE A 242 -5.76 12.17 7.77
CA PHE A 242 -6.37 13.33 8.44
C PHE A 242 -6.83 14.38 7.42
N TYR A 243 -5.96 14.76 6.48
CA TYR A 243 -6.30 15.71 5.42
C TYR A 243 -7.46 15.23 4.55
N ARG A 244 -7.48 13.95 4.18
CA ARG A 244 -8.58 13.35 3.40
C ARG A 244 -9.89 13.38 4.17
N ALA A 245 -9.88 13.04 5.46
CA ALA A 245 -11.06 13.11 6.31
C ALA A 245 -11.58 14.55 6.42
N GLN A 246 -10.68 15.52 6.62
CA GLN A 246 -11.05 16.93 6.69
C GLN A 246 -11.61 17.44 5.35
N LYS A 247 -11.01 17.03 4.22
CA LYS A 247 -11.50 17.36 2.88
C LYS A 247 -12.86 16.75 2.59
N ALA A 248 -13.10 15.50 3.01
CA ALA A 248 -14.42 14.86 2.89
C ALA A 248 -15.49 15.58 3.72
N LYS A 249 -15.16 16.02 4.95
CA LYS A 249 -16.03 16.87 5.77
C LYS A 249 -16.34 18.21 5.10
N ARG A 250 -15.35 18.84 4.45
CA ARG A 250 -15.56 20.08 3.69
C ARG A 250 -16.44 19.88 2.47
N LEU A 251 -16.27 18.77 1.74
CA LEU A 251 -17.09 18.45 0.56
C LEU A 251 -18.55 18.17 0.92
N THR A 252 -18.77 17.36 1.97
CA THR A 252 -20.11 17.08 2.50
C THR A 252 -20.80 18.35 3.00
N ALA A 253 -20.09 19.22 3.73
CA ALA A 253 -20.62 20.53 4.15
C ALA A 253 -20.95 21.45 2.96
N ALA A 254 -20.24 21.31 1.84
CA ALA A 254 -20.51 22.05 0.60
C ALA A 254 -21.59 21.39 -0.28
N GLY A 255 -22.29 20.35 0.20
CA GLY A 255 -23.34 19.65 -0.53
C GLY A 255 -22.85 18.82 -1.73
N LYS A 256 -21.53 18.64 -1.89
CA LYS A 256 -20.93 17.81 -2.94
C LYS A 256 -20.58 16.44 -2.36
N THR A 257 -21.19 15.39 -2.88
CA THR A 257 -20.83 14.02 -2.47
C THR A 257 -19.40 13.72 -2.94
N PRO A 258 -18.55 13.11 -2.09
CA PRO A 258 -17.19 12.76 -2.46
C PRO A 258 -17.10 11.62 -3.50
N PHE A 259 -18.24 10.99 -3.80
CA PHE A 259 -18.43 10.03 -4.87
C PHE A 259 -19.68 10.49 -5.63
N GLY A 260 -19.49 11.01 -6.85
CA GLY A 260 -20.60 11.23 -7.77
C GLY A 260 -21.19 9.88 -8.13
N VAL A 261 -22.48 9.73 -7.87
CA VAL A 261 -23.31 8.71 -8.53
C VAL A 261 -23.72 9.27 -9.88
#